data_AF-K1SS62-F1
#
_entry.id   AF-K1SS62-F1
#
_cell.length_a   1.000
_cell.length_b   1.000
_cell.length_c   1.000
_cell.angle_alpha   90.00
_cell.angle_beta   90.00
_cell.angle_gamma   90.00
#
_symmetry.space_group_name_H-M   'P 1'
#
loop_
_entity.id
_entity.type
_entity.pdbx_description
1 polymer ?
#
loop_
_entity_poly.entity_id
_entity_poly.type
_entity_poly.pdbx_seq_one_letter_code
_entity_poly.pdbx_strand_id
1 'polypeptide(L)'
;MSKSTIIAVAGKGGVGKTSLSATIVRCLTEKYPDKKILAIDADPAVGLSTALGIDVKMTIDDIRKEIIASVDEGDTRGAVELLGEAKYRIFD
;
A
#
# COMPACT_ATOMS: atom_id res chain seq x y z
N MET A 1 14.09 -7.80 19.11
CA MET A 1 13.04 -7.61 18.07
C MET A 1 12.44 -8.97 17.75
N SER A 2 11.12 -9.12 17.78
CA SER A 2 10.48 -10.35 17.29
C SER A 2 10.57 -10.40 15.77
N LYS A 3 10.91 -11.56 15.21
CA LYS A 3 10.95 -11.78 13.76
C LYS A 3 9.55 -11.61 13.16
N SER A 4 9.41 -10.82 12.11
CA SER A 4 8.16 -10.72 11.34
C SER A 4 7.98 -11.94 10.44
N THR A 5 6.76 -12.47 10.38
CA THR A 5 6.37 -13.47 9.38
C THR A 5 5.91 -12.75 8.12
N ILE A 6 6.48 -13.12 6.97
CA ILE A 6 6.13 -12.55 5.66
C ILE A 6 5.35 -13.60 4.88
N ILE A 7 4.19 -13.19 4.35
CA ILE A 7 3.35 -14.02 3.48
C ILE A 7 3.23 -13.29 2.15
N ALA A 8 3.67 -13.93 1.06
CA ALA A 8 3.53 -13.41 -0.30
C ALA A 8 2.54 -14.28 -1.08
N VAL A 9 1.55 -13.66 -1.71
CA VAL A 9 0.52 -14.34 -2.52
C VAL A 9 0.81 -14.08 -4.01
N ALA A 10 1.16 -15.12 -4.75
CA ALA A 10 1.52 -15.04 -6.17
C ALA A 10 0.78 -16.10 -7.00
N GLY A 11 0.70 -15.88 -8.32
CA GLY A 11 -0.05 -16.73 -9.25
C GLY A 11 -0.55 -16.00 -10.49
N LYS A 12 -1.13 -16.75 -11.45
CA LYS A 12 -1.64 -16.23 -12.73
C LYS A 12 -2.68 -15.10 -12.55
N GLY A 13 -2.86 -14.24 -13.55
CA GLY A 13 -3.94 -13.25 -13.56
C GLY A 13 -5.32 -13.89 -13.40
N GLY A 14 -6.21 -13.27 -12.62
CA GLY A 14 -7.60 -13.72 -12.46
C GLY A 14 -7.84 -14.93 -11.54
N VAL A 15 -6.82 -15.53 -10.92
CA VAL A 15 -6.99 -16.72 -10.05
C VAL A 15 -7.50 -16.43 -8.63
N GLY A 16 -7.89 -15.18 -8.33
CA GLY A 16 -8.44 -14.80 -7.02
C GLY A 16 -7.41 -14.42 -5.95
N LYS A 17 -6.17 -14.06 -6.33
CA LYS A 17 -5.11 -13.66 -5.39
C LYS A 17 -5.55 -12.56 -4.42
N THR A 18 -6.16 -11.50 -4.94
CA THR A 18 -6.61 -10.35 -4.14
C THR A 18 -7.68 -10.76 -3.13
N SER A 19 -8.64 -11.59 -3.53
CA SER A 19 -9.67 -12.13 -2.64
C SER A 19 -9.07 -13.00 -1.53
N LEU A 20 -8.08 -13.83 -1.88
CA LEU A 20 -7.37 -14.65 -0.90
C LEU A 20 -6.56 -13.78 0.07
N SER A 21 -5.83 -12.78 -0.43
CA SER A 21 -5.08 -11.83 0.40
C SER A 21 -6.00 -11.08 1.38
N ALA A 22 -7.17 -10.60 0.92
CA ALA A 22 -8.16 -9.93 1.76
C ALA A 22 -8.67 -10.87 2.87
N THR A 23 -8.97 -12.13 2.52
CA THR A 23 -9.40 -13.15 3.49
C THR A 23 -8.30 -13.43 4.53
N ILE A 24 -7.05 -13.58 4.09
CA ILE A 24 -5.91 -13.79 5.01
C ILE A 24 -5.78 -12.63 5.99
N VAL A 25 -5.82 -11.38 5.50
CA VAL A 25 -5.73 -10.18 6.35
C VAL A 25 -6.88 -10.15 7.35
N ARG A 26 -8.12 -10.36 6.90
CA ARG A 26 -9.31 -10.44 7.76
C ARG A 26 -9.13 -11.47 8.87
N CYS A 27 -8.81 -12.72 8.52
CA CYS A 27 -8.63 -13.80 9.50
C CYS A 27 -7.49 -13.52 10.48
N LEU A 28 -6.37 -12.94 10.02
CA LEU A 28 -5.24 -12.61 10.90
C LEU A 28 -5.60 -11.50 11.90
N THR A 29 -6.29 -10.46 11.44
CA THR A 29 -6.71 -9.35 12.32
C THR A 29 -7.74 -9.80 13.35
N GLU A 30 -8.70 -10.65 12.98
CA GLU A 30 -9.69 -11.21 13.91
C GLU A 30 -9.07 -12.18 14.92
N LYS A 31 -8.13 -13.03 14.48
CA LYS A 31 -7.50 -14.04 15.33
C LYS A 31 -6.43 -13.45 16.27
N TYR A 32 -5.78 -12.37 15.86
CA TYR A 32 -4.66 -11.77 16.59
C TYR A 32 -4.85 -10.25 16.76
N PRO A 33 -5.84 -9.82 17.58
CA PRO A 33 -6.18 -8.40 17.73
C PRO A 33 -5.02 -7.54 18.26
N ASP A 34 -4.11 -8.13 19.04
CA ASP A 34 -2.95 -7.41 19.62
C ASP A 34 -1.72 -7.37 18.70
N LYS A 35 -1.81 -7.95 17.48
CA LYS A 35 -0.69 -8.00 16.54
C LYS A 35 -0.81 -6.89 15.50
N LYS A 36 0.34 -6.29 15.17
CA LYS A 36 0.47 -5.37 14.03
C LYS A 36 0.50 -6.18 12.74
N ILE A 37 -0.53 -6.01 11.90
CA ILE A 37 -0.62 -6.63 10.58
C ILE A 37 -0.40 -5.54 9.53
N LEU A 38 0.59 -5.73 8.66
CA LEU A 38 0.85 -4.85 7.50
C LEU A 38 0.42 -5.58 6.23
N ALA A 39 -0.57 -5.05 5.53
CA ALA A 39 -1.00 -5.52 4.24
C ALA A 39 -0.47 -4.59 3.15
N ILE A 40 0.16 -5.16 2.11
CA ILE A 40 0.71 -4.41 0.97
C ILE A 40 -0.01 -4.91 -0.29
N ASP A 41 -0.73 -4.01 -0.97
CA ASP A 41 -1.22 -4.27 -2.32
C ASP A 41 -0.10 -3.94 -3.31
N ALA A 42 0.40 -4.96 -4.00
CA ALA A 42 1.45 -4.83 -5.00
C ALA A 42 0.89 -4.82 -6.44
N ASP A 43 -0.44 -4.77 -6.60
CA ASP A 43 -1.10 -4.69 -7.89
C ASP A 43 -1.42 -3.21 -8.24
N PRO A 44 -0.97 -2.69 -9.40
CA PRO A 44 -1.29 -1.33 -9.84
C PRO A 44 -2.79 -1.06 -9.97
N ALA A 45 -3.62 -2.10 -10.14
CA ALA A 45 -5.07 -1.95 -10.29
C ALA A 45 -5.81 -1.67 -8.96
N VAL A 46 -5.12 -1.64 -7.81
CA VAL A 46 -5.66 -1.35 -6.47
C VAL A 46 -6.92 -2.16 -6.17
N GLY A 47 -6.73 -3.44 -5.85
CA GLY A 47 -7.83 -4.37 -5.62
C GLY A 47 -8.08 -4.71 -4.15
N LEU A 48 -7.04 -4.64 -3.32
CA LEU A 48 -7.08 -5.16 -1.95
C LEU A 48 -7.95 -4.29 -1.04
N SER A 49 -7.88 -2.97 -1.18
CA SER A 49 -8.69 -2.03 -0.40
C SER A 49 -10.19 -2.24 -0.63
N THR A 50 -10.58 -2.35 -1.90
CA THR A 50 -11.94 -2.67 -2.32
C THR A 50 -12.40 -4.02 -1.73
N ALA A 51 -11.56 -5.04 -1.80
CA ALA A 51 -11.87 -6.36 -1.26
C ALA A 51 -12.01 -6.38 0.28
N LEU A 52 -11.31 -5.47 0.97
CA LEU A 52 -11.41 -5.29 2.42
C LEU A 52 -12.53 -4.34 2.85
N GLY A 53 -13.13 -3.60 1.90
CA GLY A 53 -14.13 -2.57 2.18
C GLY A 53 -13.56 -1.36 2.93
N ILE A 54 -12.29 -1.02 2.67
CA ILE A 54 -11.62 0.13 3.29
C ILE A 54 -11.57 1.31 2.33
N ASP A 55 -11.80 2.51 2.86
CA ASP A 55 -11.59 3.75 2.13
C ASP A 55 -10.12 4.19 2.24
N VAL A 56 -9.46 4.36 1.10
CA VAL A 56 -8.03 4.70 1.02
C VAL A 56 -7.90 6.18 0.73
N LYS A 57 -7.31 6.92 1.68
CA LYS A 57 -7.13 8.38 1.57
C LYS A 57 -5.95 8.78 0.69
N MET A 58 -4.93 7.94 0.63
CA MET A 58 -3.70 8.21 -0.11
C MET A 58 -3.01 6.89 -0.47
N THR A 59 -2.43 6.85 -1.66
CA THR A 59 -1.59 5.76 -2.15
C THR A 59 -0.20 6.26 -2.49
N ILE A 60 0.74 5.32 -2.69
CA ILE A 60 2.06 5.66 -3.22
C ILE A 60 1.96 6.27 -4.63
N ASP A 61 0.92 5.89 -5.40
CA ASP A 61 0.70 6.45 -6.74
C ASP A 61 0.32 7.93 -6.69
N ASP A 62 -0.41 8.37 -5.66
CA ASP A 62 -0.75 9.78 -5.46
C ASP A 62 0.49 10.62 -5.19
N ILE A 63 1.37 10.13 -4.30
CA ILE A 63 2.68 10.78 -4.03
C ILE A 63 3.51 10.85 -5.32
N ARG A 64 3.55 9.77 -6.10
CA ARG A 64 4.26 9.74 -7.38
C ARG A 64 3.71 10.78 -8.37
N LYS A 65 2.39 10.93 -8.46
CA LYS A 65 1.75 11.93 -9.35
C LYS A 65 2.10 13.35 -8.93
N GLU A 66 2.10 13.65 -7.64
CA GLU A 66 2.45 14.97 -7.11
C GLU A 66 3.90 15.35 -7.44
N ILE A 67 4.84 14.41 -7.29
CA ILE A 67 6.24 14.62 -7.66
C ILE A 67 6.37 14.90 -9.17
N ILE A 68 5.67 14.15 -10.01
CA ILE A 68 5.71 14.36 -11.47
C ILE A 68 5.15 15.74 -11.83
N ALA A 69 4.03 16.15 -11.24
CA ALA A 69 3.43 17.45 -11.49
C ALA A 69 4.39 18.61 -11.14
N SER A 70 5.08 18.52 -9.99
CA SER A 70 6.08 19.51 -9.56
C SER A 70 7.25 19.62 -10.55
N VAL A 71 7.72 18.50 -11.11
CA VAL A 71 8.76 18.49 -12.14
C VAL A 71 8.26 19.10 -13.45
N ASP A 72 7.06 18.77 -13.88
CA ASP A 72 6.45 19.30 -15.11
C ASP A 72 6.24 20.83 -15.04
N GLU A 73 6.00 21.36 -13.84
CA GLU A 73 5.92 22.81 -13.56
C GLU A 73 7.30 23.50 -13.46
N GLY A 74 8.40 22.74 -13.56
CA GLY A 74 9.76 23.24 -13.47
C GLY A 74 10.29 23.42 -12.05
N ASP A 75 9.53 23.03 -11.02
CA ASP A 75 9.94 23.09 -9.63
C ASP A 75 10.70 21.83 -9.20
N THR A 76 11.92 21.70 -9.69
CA THR A 76 12.76 20.54 -9.34
C THR A 76 13.15 20.51 -7.86
N ARG A 77 13.16 21.66 -7.16
CA ARG A 77 13.49 21.69 -5.71
C ARG A 77 12.33 21.15 -4.89
N GLY A 78 11.09 21.59 -5.16
CA GLY A 78 9.90 21.06 -4.51
C GLY A 78 9.74 19.56 -4.72
N ALA A 79 10.01 19.07 -5.93
CA ALA A 79 10.00 17.63 -6.23
C ALA A 79 10.98 16.82 -5.36
N VAL A 80 12.17 17.36 -5.08
CA VAL A 80 13.18 16.71 -4.23
C VAL A 80 12.76 16.72 -2.75
N GLU A 81 12.15 17.80 -2.28
CA GLU A 81 11.58 17.85 -0.92
C GLU A 81 10.44 16.84 -0.76
N LEU A 82 9.50 16.79 -1.71
CA LEU A 82 8.40 15.81 -1.74
C LEU A 82 8.91 14.36 -1.70
N LEU A 83 9.99 14.06 -2.43
CA LEU A 83 10.66 12.76 -2.38
C LEU A 83 11.24 12.45 -0.99
N GLY A 84 11.84 13.44 -0.33
CA GLY A 84 12.37 13.31 1.02
C GLY A 84 11.28 13.03 2.06
N GLU A 85 10.09 13.61 1.86
CA GLU A 85 8.94 13.47 2.76
C GLU A 85 8.06 12.25 2.49
N ALA A 86 8.16 11.66 1.29
CA ALA A 86 7.31 10.54 0.84
C ALA A 86 7.22 9.41 1.86
N LYS A 87 8.31 9.09 2.56
CA LYS A 87 8.33 8.07 3.60
C LYS A 87 7.35 8.39 4.74
N TYR A 88 7.26 9.64 5.18
CA TYR A 88 6.42 10.05 6.30
C TYR A 88 4.94 10.06 5.91
N ARG A 89 4.64 10.52 4.69
CA ARG A 89 3.27 10.57 4.15
C ARG A 89 2.60 9.21 3.98
N ILE A 90 3.36 8.12 3.94
CA ILE A 90 2.82 6.75 3.83
C ILE A 90 2.44 6.16 5.20
N PHE A 91 3.00 6.69 6.29
CA PHE A 91 2.84 6.12 7.64
C PHE A 91 2.01 6.98 8.60
N ASP A 92 1.61 8.19 8.22
CA ASP A 92 0.62 9.05 8.90
C ASP A 92 -0.82 8.73 8.46
#